data_AF-A0A955UQE6-F1
#
_entry.id   AF-A0A955UQE6-F1
#
_cell.length_a   1.000
_cell.length_b   1.000
_cell.length_c   1.000
_cell.angle_alpha   90.00
_cell.angle_beta   90.00
_cell.angle_gamma   90.00
#
_symmetry.space_group_name_H-M   'P 1'
#
loop_
_entity.id
_entity.type
_entity.pdbx_description
1 polymer ?
#
loop_
_entity_poly.entity_id
_entity_poly.type
_entity_poly.pdbx_seq_one_letter_code
_entity_poly.pdbx_strand_id
1 'polypeptide(L)'
;MIELLEGAAGVGAVAWYLSSFYVGVRLLAFGIRSDNAPARWIGTYLFFAMGLGSVFYMLGALRSVVTGEPMTDLERVMIAMHFVATLVANYGLATFTQRVFRRESTIARVVVWLMLGILAAGAVGHALTTRFSPSFESAWGGAYLVVPVLSNLWTAAESLAYHGLMRRRLAVGLGDPQIANRFLLYGIGAATAAVLLSINVVELQIMERLNPGWNDGLRVVSLASMAVLGLVCAAAYLFAFFPPRWYARRLVAPDASEA
;
A
#
# COMPACT_ATOMS: atom_id res chain seq x y z
N MET A 1 -4.47 -22.66 -17.22
CA MET A 1 -5.25 -21.76 -16.34
C MET A 1 -4.35 -21.02 -15.36
N ILE A 2 -3.52 -21.71 -14.58
CA ILE A 2 -2.60 -21.09 -13.61
C ILE A 2 -1.66 -20.08 -14.30
N GLU A 3 -0.99 -20.46 -15.40
CA GLU A 3 -0.11 -19.54 -16.15
C GLU A 3 -0.82 -18.25 -16.61
N LEU A 4 -2.08 -18.35 -17.04
CA LEU A 4 -2.89 -17.19 -17.42
C LEU A 4 -3.16 -16.28 -16.21
N LEU A 5 -3.45 -16.88 -15.05
CA LEU A 5 -3.67 -16.14 -13.80
C LEU A 5 -2.38 -15.50 -13.29
N GLU A 6 -1.23 -16.15 -13.46
CA GLU A 6 0.09 -15.58 -13.14
C GLU A 6 0.38 -14.35 -14.00
N GLY A 7 0.12 -14.45 -15.32
CA GLY A 7 0.21 -13.31 -16.22
C GLY A 7 -0.71 -12.17 -15.81
N ALA A 8 -1.98 -12.47 -15.49
CA ALA A 8 -2.94 -11.48 -15.04
C ALA A 8 -2.56 -10.84 -13.70
N ALA A 9 -2.08 -11.63 -12.74
CA ALA A 9 -1.59 -11.17 -11.44
C ALA A 9 -0.38 -10.24 -11.61
N GLY A 10 0.56 -10.63 -12.47
CA GLY A 10 1.72 -9.81 -12.84
C GLY A 10 1.30 -8.46 -13.42
N VAL A 11 0.33 -8.44 -14.35
CA VAL A 11 -0.22 -7.19 -14.90
C VAL A 11 -0.84 -6.32 -13.82
N GLY A 12 -1.65 -6.89 -12.93
CA GLY A 12 -2.27 -6.15 -11.82
C GLY A 12 -1.23 -5.55 -10.87
N ALA A 13 -0.20 -6.33 -10.49
CA ALA A 13 0.88 -5.87 -9.63
C ALA A 13 1.72 -4.77 -10.29
N VAL A 14 2.11 -4.94 -11.56
CA VAL A 14 2.87 -3.94 -12.32
C VAL A 14 2.08 -2.64 -12.47
N ALA A 15 0.79 -2.71 -12.81
CA ALA A 15 -0.07 -1.54 -12.88
C ALA A 15 -0.14 -0.81 -11.53
N TRP A 16 -0.26 -1.54 -10.44
CA TRP A 16 -0.26 -0.98 -9.08
C TRP A 16 1.07 -0.30 -8.72
N TYR A 17 2.21 -0.94 -8.98
CA TYR A 17 3.53 -0.36 -8.70
C TYR A 17 3.81 0.89 -9.54
N LEU A 18 3.57 0.83 -10.85
CA LEU A 18 3.84 1.95 -11.76
C LEU A 18 2.95 3.16 -11.43
N SER A 19 1.66 2.93 -11.20
CA SER A 19 0.72 3.98 -10.84
C SER A 19 1.10 4.63 -9.50
N SER A 20 1.41 3.83 -8.48
CA SER A 20 1.82 4.32 -7.17
C SER A 20 3.15 5.08 -7.21
N PHE A 21 4.14 4.56 -7.95
CA PHE A 21 5.41 5.26 -8.15
C PHE A 21 5.22 6.61 -8.84
N TYR A 22 4.46 6.63 -9.93
CA TYR A 22 4.14 7.86 -10.65
C TYR A 22 3.46 8.89 -9.74
N VAL A 23 2.42 8.47 -8.99
CA VAL A 23 1.72 9.32 -8.04
C VAL A 23 2.67 9.79 -6.94
N GLY A 24 3.47 8.89 -6.38
CA GLY A 24 4.43 9.17 -5.31
C GLY A 24 5.45 10.22 -5.70
N VAL A 25 6.10 10.08 -6.86
CA VAL A 25 7.06 11.07 -7.38
C VAL A 25 6.40 12.44 -7.54
N ARG A 26 5.20 12.48 -8.14
CA ARG A 26 4.48 13.73 -8.39
C ARG A 26 4.08 14.43 -7.09
N LEU A 27 3.53 13.70 -6.12
CA LEU A 27 3.13 14.24 -4.83
C LEU A 27 4.31 14.66 -3.97
N LEU A 28 5.42 13.90 -3.99
CA LEU A 28 6.63 14.26 -3.28
C LEU A 28 7.26 15.53 -3.86
N ALA A 29 7.40 15.61 -5.19
CA ALA A 29 7.89 16.81 -5.86
C ALA A 29 6.98 18.03 -5.60
N PHE A 30 5.66 17.85 -5.65
CA PHE A 30 4.70 18.91 -5.32
C PHE A 30 4.82 19.34 -3.86
N GLY A 31 4.86 18.41 -2.91
CA GLY A 31 4.93 18.71 -1.48
C GLY A 31 6.25 19.36 -1.06
N ILE A 32 7.36 19.06 -1.75
CA ILE A 32 8.64 19.75 -1.54
C ILE A 32 8.53 21.20 -2.04
N ARG A 33 8.02 21.42 -3.25
CA ARG A 33 7.95 22.76 -3.86
C ARG A 33 6.92 23.69 -3.22
N SER A 34 5.84 23.15 -2.68
CA SER A 34 4.69 23.93 -2.18
C SER A 34 4.59 23.98 -0.65
N ASP A 35 5.58 23.46 0.06
CA ASP A 35 5.55 23.20 1.50
C ASP A 35 4.30 22.44 2.01
N ASN A 36 3.68 21.64 1.14
CA ASN A 36 2.49 20.86 1.49
C ASN A 36 2.88 19.56 2.20
N ALA A 37 2.93 19.60 3.53
CA ALA A 37 3.33 18.46 4.36
C ALA A 37 2.50 17.18 4.10
N PRO A 38 1.14 17.21 4.01
CA PRO A 38 0.36 16.02 3.64
C PRO A 38 0.81 15.38 2.33
N ALA A 39 1.02 16.18 1.27
CA ALA A 39 1.47 15.69 -0.03
C ALA A 39 2.87 15.03 0.06
N ARG A 40 3.78 15.59 0.87
CA ARG A 40 5.09 14.97 1.13
C ARG A 40 4.94 13.60 1.78
N TRP A 41 4.16 13.49 2.85
CA TRP A 41 4.02 12.23 3.60
C TRP A 41 3.43 11.10 2.76
N ILE A 42 2.36 11.38 2.02
CA ILE A 42 1.76 10.38 1.14
C ILE A 42 2.65 10.08 -0.07
N GLY A 43 3.33 11.10 -0.60
CA GLY A 43 4.31 10.94 -1.69
C GLY A 43 5.45 10.02 -1.28
N THR A 44 6.00 10.21 -0.07
CA THR A 44 7.01 9.34 0.54
C THR A 44 6.52 7.90 0.63
N TYR A 45 5.31 7.66 1.14
CA TYR A 45 4.76 6.30 1.21
C TYR A 45 4.71 5.63 -0.16
N LEU A 46 4.04 6.27 -1.13
CA LEU A 46 3.81 5.66 -2.45
C LEU A 46 5.13 5.49 -3.23
N PHE A 47 6.06 6.43 -3.10
CA PHE A 47 7.37 6.36 -3.74
C PHE A 47 8.24 5.24 -3.17
N PHE A 48 8.34 5.13 -1.84
CA PHE A 48 9.24 4.16 -1.21
C PHE A 48 8.63 2.77 -1.09
N ALA A 49 7.35 2.60 -0.75
CA ALA A 49 6.76 1.26 -0.62
C ALA A 49 6.58 0.60 -2.00
N MET A 50 5.96 1.32 -2.93
CA MET A 50 5.49 0.73 -4.19
C MET A 50 6.44 0.98 -5.36
N GLY A 51 7.37 1.94 -5.21
CA GLY A 51 8.41 2.24 -6.18
C GLY A 51 9.76 1.64 -5.82
N LEU A 52 10.58 2.40 -5.08
CA LEU A 52 11.96 1.97 -4.80
C LEU A 52 12.03 0.67 -4.01
N GLY A 53 11.19 0.51 -2.97
CA GLY A 53 11.17 -0.68 -2.14
C GLY A 53 10.81 -1.94 -2.91
N SER A 54 9.80 -1.89 -3.79
CA SER A 54 9.41 -3.03 -4.62
C SER A 54 10.50 -3.38 -5.64
N VAL A 55 11.16 -2.39 -6.24
CA VAL A 55 12.31 -2.60 -7.15
C VAL A 55 13.47 -3.27 -6.43
N PHE A 56 13.83 -2.79 -5.23
CA PHE A 56 14.89 -3.40 -4.44
C PHE A 56 14.57 -4.85 -4.05
N TYR A 57 13.32 -5.14 -3.67
CA TYR A 57 12.90 -6.50 -3.37
C TYR A 57 12.98 -7.41 -4.61
N MET A 58 12.44 -6.95 -5.75
CA MET A 58 12.49 -7.71 -7.00
C MET A 58 13.93 -8.00 -7.42
N LEU A 59 14.81 -7.00 -7.43
CA LEU A 59 16.22 -7.19 -7.79
C LEU A 59 16.96 -8.09 -6.79
N GLY A 60 16.61 -8.01 -5.50
CA GLY A 60 17.23 -8.81 -4.45
C GLY A 60 16.75 -10.26 -4.38
N ALA A 61 15.56 -10.57 -4.88
CA ALA A 61 14.96 -11.90 -4.79
C ALA A 61 14.92 -12.66 -6.14
N LEU A 62 14.90 -11.95 -7.27
CA LEU A 62 14.57 -12.53 -8.58
C LEU A 62 15.43 -13.74 -8.95
N ARG A 63 16.75 -13.60 -8.94
CA ARG A 63 17.65 -14.68 -9.38
C ARG A 63 17.59 -15.86 -8.42
N SER A 64 17.71 -15.64 -7.11
CA SER A 64 17.59 -16.75 -6.13
C SER A 64 16.25 -17.47 -6.22
N VAL A 65 15.14 -16.76 -6.45
CA VAL A 65 13.80 -17.37 -6.58
C VAL A 65 13.66 -18.15 -7.89
N VAL A 66 14.17 -17.61 -9.01
CA VAL A 66 14.06 -18.25 -10.33
C VAL A 66 15.00 -19.43 -10.50
N THR A 67 16.24 -19.33 -9.99
CA THR A 67 17.29 -20.34 -10.19
C THR A 67 17.41 -21.34 -9.04
N GLY A 68 16.88 -21.00 -7.86
CA GLY A 68 17.11 -21.78 -6.63
C GLY A 68 18.53 -21.66 -6.06
N GLU A 69 19.40 -20.85 -6.68
CA GLU A 69 20.77 -20.67 -6.20
C GLU A 69 20.83 -19.85 -4.91
N PRO A 70 21.86 -20.05 -4.06
CA PRO A 70 22.10 -19.22 -2.88
C PRO A 70 22.22 -17.74 -3.24
N MET A 71 21.67 -16.88 -2.39
CA MET A 71 21.77 -15.42 -2.56
C MET A 71 23.21 -14.93 -2.45
N THR A 72 23.58 -14.06 -3.38
CA THR A 72 24.78 -13.21 -3.36
C THR A 72 24.67 -12.08 -2.33
N ASP A 73 25.81 -11.47 -1.99
CA ASP A 73 25.83 -10.32 -1.08
C ASP A 73 25.10 -9.10 -1.65
N LEU A 74 25.17 -8.89 -2.97
CA LEU A 74 24.43 -7.80 -3.63
C LEU A 74 22.92 -7.98 -3.49
N GLU A 75 22.41 -9.20 -3.69
CA GLU A 75 20.99 -9.54 -3.50
C GLU A 75 20.55 -9.25 -2.06
N ARG A 76 21.36 -9.65 -1.06
CA ARG A 76 21.07 -9.35 0.36
C ARG A 76 21.06 -7.85 0.66
N VAL A 77 21.99 -7.09 0.06
CA VAL A 77 22.01 -5.62 0.18
C VAL A 77 20.74 -5.02 -0.42
N MET A 78 20.29 -5.50 -1.59
CA MET A 78 19.03 -5.04 -2.19
C MET A 78 17.83 -5.35 -1.30
N ILE A 79 17.76 -6.55 -0.72
CA ILE A 79 16.71 -6.87 0.26
C ILE A 79 16.81 -5.95 1.49
N ALA A 80 18.00 -5.70 2.04
CA ALA A 80 18.17 -4.76 3.14
C ALA A 80 17.67 -3.34 2.79
N MET A 81 17.93 -2.87 1.57
CA MET A 81 17.42 -1.59 1.07
C MET A 81 15.89 -1.57 0.95
N HIS A 82 15.26 -2.70 0.58
CA HIS A 82 13.81 -2.85 0.65
C HIS A 82 13.29 -2.66 2.09
N PHE A 83 13.93 -3.28 3.10
CA PHE A 83 13.53 -3.10 4.50
C PHE A 83 13.55 -1.63 4.93
N VAL A 84 14.61 -0.90 4.58
CA VAL A 84 14.74 0.54 4.86
C VAL A 84 13.67 1.35 4.12
N ALA A 85 13.44 1.07 2.83
CA ALA A 85 12.42 1.74 2.05
C ALA A 85 11.02 1.54 2.64
N THR A 86 10.68 0.31 3.06
CA THR A 86 9.39 0.00 3.69
C THR A 86 9.22 0.71 5.03
N LEU A 87 10.28 0.84 5.84
CA LEU A 87 10.26 1.63 7.09
C LEU A 87 9.93 3.10 6.81
N VAL A 88 10.66 3.72 5.88
CA VAL A 88 10.43 5.12 5.46
C VAL A 88 9.01 5.30 4.91
N ALA A 89 8.54 4.35 4.11
CA ALA A 89 7.23 4.41 3.50
C ALA A 89 6.12 4.35 4.55
N ASN A 90 6.18 3.40 5.48
CA ASN A 90 5.18 3.24 6.53
C ASN A 90 5.22 4.40 7.54
N TYR A 91 6.39 4.99 7.79
CA TYR A 91 6.47 6.26 8.50
C TYR A 91 5.69 7.36 7.78
N GLY A 92 5.86 7.48 6.45
CA GLY A 92 5.09 8.40 5.61
C GLY A 92 3.58 8.18 5.73
N LEU A 93 3.12 6.93 5.56
CA LEU A 93 1.69 6.61 5.60
C LEU A 93 1.07 6.86 7.00
N ALA A 94 1.70 6.33 8.04
CA ALA A 94 1.18 6.46 9.41
C ALA A 94 1.19 7.93 9.86
N THR A 95 2.23 8.70 9.51
CA THR A 95 2.29 10.14 9.78
C THR A 95 1.28 10.93 8.97
N PHE A 96 1.07 10.59 7.69
CA PHE A 96 0.00 11.18 6.87
C PHE A 96 -1.36 11.00 7.55
N THR A 97 -1.70 9.76 7.90
CA THR A 97 -2.99 9.41 8.52
C THR A 97 -3.17 10.12 9.86
N GLN A 98 -2.14 10.14 10.70
CA GLN A 98 -2.14 10.89 11.95
C GLN A 98 -2.31 12.40 11.73
N ARG A 99 -1.56 13.02 10.82
CA ARG A 99 -1.55 14.48 10.63
C ARG A 99 -2.81 14.99 9.94
N VAL A 100 -3.39 14.22 9.03
CA VAL A 100 -4.58 14.63 8.26
C VAL A 100 -5.86 14.38 9.03
N PHE A 101 -6.01 13.20 9.65
CA PHE A 101 -7.28 12.81 10.30
C PHE A 101 -7.28 13.02 11.81
N ARG A 102 -6.11 12.99 12.46
CA ARG A 102 -5.97 13.00 13.93
C ARG A 102 -4.86 13.92 14.44
N ARG A 103 -4.80 15.15 13.92
CA ARG A 103 -3.70 16.10 14.14
C ARG A 103 -3.32 16.26 15.61
N GLU A 104 -4.31 16.34 16.49
CA GLU A 104 -4.14 16.62 17.93
C GLU A 104 -4.18 15.37 18.81
N SER A 105 -4.45 14.19 18.25
CA SER A 105 -4.57 12.96 19.03
C SER A 105 -3.20 12.45 19.47
N THR A 106 -2.94 12.48 20.78
CA THR A 106 -1.77 11.85 21.39
C THR A 106 -1.76 10.34 21.19
N ILE A 107 -2.94 9.69 21.30
CA ILE A 107 -3.10 8.25 21.05
C ILE A 107 -2.66 7.90 19.63
N ALA A 108 -3.09 8.66 18.61
CA ALA A 108 -2.68 8.42 17.22
C ALA A 108 -1.15 8.52 17.05
N ARG A 109 -0.50 9.46 17.75
CA ARG A 109 0.96 9.59 17.74
C ARG A 109 1.65 8.39 18.37
N VAL A 110 1.12 7.87 19.49
CA VAL A 110 1.63 6.65 20.13
C VAL A 110 1.47 5.45 19.20
N VAL A 111 0.32 5.32 18.52
CA VAL A 111 0.09 4.25 17.54
C VAL A 111 1.10 4.29 16.40
N VAL A 112 1.43 5.48 15.86
CA VAL A 112 2.48 5.63 14.84
C VAL A 112 3.81 5.08 15.34
N TRP A 113 4.26 5.49 16.52
CA TRP A 113 5.55 5.03 17.06
C TRP A 113 5.56 3.54 17.40
N LEU A 114 4.44 3.01 17.91
CA LEU A 114 4.30 1.58 18.17
C LEU A 114 4.40 0.77 16.86
N MET A 115 3.68 1.18 15.82
CA MET A 115 3.76 0.55 14.49
C MET A 115 5.19 0.57 13.94
N LEU A 116 5.89 1.71 14.03
CA LEU A 116 7.29 1.81 13.59
C LEU A 116 8.23 0.95 14.44
N GLY A 117 8.03 0.91 15.75
CA GLY A 117 8.82 0.07 16.65
C GLY A 117 8.68 -1.42 16.31
N ILE A 118 7.45 -1.88 16.08
CA ILE A 118 7.17 -3.26 15.64
C ILE A 118 7.80 -3.54 14.27
N LEU A 119 7.64 -2.63 13.31
CA LEU A 119 8.19 -2.80 11.96
C LEU A 119 9.73 -2.85 11.98
N ALA A 120 10.37 -1.98 12.76
CA ALA A 120 11.82 -1.93 12.91
C ALA A 120 12.35 -3.16 13.65
N ALA A 121 11.69 -3.58 14.73
CA ALA A 121 12.04 -4.81 15.45
C ALA A 121 11.87 -6.05 14.56
N GLY A 122 10.78 -6.12 13.79
CA GLY A 122 10.55 -7.16 12.78
C GLY A 122 11.67 -7.18 11.73
N ALA A 123 12.03 -6.03 11.17
CA ALA A 123 13.11 -5.91 10.20
C ALA A 123 14.47 -6.35 10.76
N VAL A 124 14.84 -5.88 11.94
CA VAL A 124 16.11 -6.23 12.60
C VAL A 124 16.15 -7.70 13.00
N GLY A 125 15.08 -8.21 13.62
CA GLY A 125 14.97 -9.62 13.99
C GLY A 125 15.04 -10.53 12.77
N HIS A 126 14.39 -10.15 11.66
CA HIS A 126 14.45 -10.88 10.40
C HIS A 126 15.86 -10.87 9.81
N ALA A 127 16.53 -9.73 9.82
CA ALA A 127 17.91 -9.59 9.36
C ALA A 127 18.88 -10.48 10.16
N LEU A 128 18.75 -10.48 11.49
CA LEU A 128 19.63 -11.26 12.37
C LEU A 128 19.40 -12.76 12.26
N THR A 129 18.16 -13.19 12.04
CA THR A 129 17.80 -14.62 12.02
C THR A 129 17.93 -15.25 10.63
N THR A 130 17.67 -14.49 9.56
CA THR A 130 17.63 -15.04 8.19
C THR A 130 18.71 -14.46 7.27
N ARG A 131 19.50 -13.48 7.74
CA ARG A 131 20.50 -12.75 6.96
C ARG A 131 19.90 -12.13 5.69
N PHE A 132 18.74 -11.48 5.84
CA PHE A 132 17.97 -10.89 4.74
C PHE A 132 17.53 -11.89 3.67
N SER A 133 17.06 -13.07 4.08
CA SER A 133 16.37 -13.98 3.16
C SER A 133 15.04 -13.36 2.67
N PRO A 134 14.62 -13.59 1.42
CA PRO A 134 13.31 -13.16 0.93
C PRO A 134 12.14 -13.95 1.54
N SER A 135 12.40 -15.11 2.18
CA SER A 135 11.35 -15.81 2.94
C SER A 135 10.97 -14.96 4.15
N PHE A 136 9.67 -14.86 4.44
CA PHE A 136 9.14 -14.16 5.61
C PHE A 136 8.57 -15.10 6.67
N GLU A 137 8.75 -16.42 6.55
CA GLU A 137 8.13 -17.46 7.40
C GLU A 137 8.44 -17.34 8.91
N SER A 138 9.46 -16.56 9.29
CA SER A 138 9.80 -16.35 10.70
C SER A 138 8.76 -15.46 11.40
N ALA A 139 8.66 -15.58 12.73
CA ALA A 139 7.82 -14.67 13.53
C ALA A 139 8.21 -13.18 13.35
N TRP A 140 9.50 -12.91 13.10
CA TRP A 140 10.00 -11.58 12.79
C TRP A 140 9.54 -11.08 11.42
N GLY A 141 9.50 -11.96 10.42
CA GLY A 141 8.91 -11.68 9.12
C GLY A 141 7.41 -11.37 9.21
N GLY A 142 6.66 -12.15 10.01
CA GLY A 142 5.25 -11.87 10.32
C GLY A 142 5.05 -10.50 10.98
N ALA A 143 5.86 -10.16 11.99
CA ALA A 143 5.83 -8.85 12.65
C ALA A 143 6.17 -7.69 11.70
N TYR A 144 7.08 -7.92 10.74
CA TYR A 144 7.40 -6.95 9.70
C TYR A 144 6.22 -6.75 8.72
N LEU A 145 5.57 -7.84 8.28
CA LEU A 145 4.50 -7.79 7.28
C LEU A 145 3.16 -7.27 7.83
N VAL A 146 2.88 -7.43 9.14
CA VAL A 146 1.60 -7.01 9.72
C VAL A 146 1.43 -5.49 9.77
N VAL A 147 2.52 -4.74 9.94
CA VAL A 147 2.44 -3.27 10.11
C VAL A 147 1.96 -2.56 8.84
N PRO A 148 2.45 -2.88 7.62
CA PRO A 148 1.88 -2.36 6.38
C PRO A 148 0.38 -2.63 6.23
N VAL A 149 -0.10 -3.82 6.62
CA VAL A 149 -1.53 -4.16 6.59
C VAL A 149 -2.30 -3.24 7.53
N LEU A 150 -1.88 -3.14 8.79
CA LEU A 150 -2.56 -2.32 9.80
C LEU A 150 -2.53 -0.82 9.44
N SER A 151 -1.43 -0.33 8.88
CA SER A 151 -1.29 1.06 8.45
C SER A 151 -2.24 1.40 7.31
N ASN A 152 -2.40 0.49 6.34
CA ASN A 152 -3.36 0.65 5.25
C ASN A 152 -4.80 0.52 5.73
N LEU A 153 -5.11 -0.42 6.63
CA LEU A 153 -6.45 -0.54 7.23
C LEU A 153 -6.83 0.71 8.03
N TRP A 154 -5.93 1.24 8.84
CA TRP A 154 -6.17 2.48 9.59
C TRP A 154 -6.43 3.65 8.63
N THR A 155 -5.60 3.79 7.61
CA THR A 155 -5.76 4.82 6.58
C THR A 155 -7.09 4.69 5.83
N ALA A 156 -7.47 3.47 5.45
CA ALA A 156 -8.73 3.19 4.78
C ALA A 156 -9.92 3.57 5.66
N ALA A 157 -9.92 3.16 6.93
CA ALA A 157 -10.98 3.46 7.88
C ALA A 157 -11.18 4.98 8.06
N GLU A 158 -10.09 5.73 8.29
CA GLU A 158 -10.15 7.19 8.43
C GLU A 158 -10.63 7.86 7.14
N SER A 159 -10.11 7.45 5.99
CA SER A 159 -10.48 8.03 4.69
C SER A 159 -11.96 7.78 4.36
N LEU A 160 -12.47 6.57 4.60
CA LEU A 160 -13.88 6.24 4.36
C LEU A 160 -14.81 6.94 5.36
N ALA A 161 -14.43 7.06 6.63
CA ALA A 161 -15.18 7.84 7.61
C ALA A 161 -15.25 9.32 7.19
N TYR A 162 -14.14 9.87 6.71
CA TYR A 162 -14.08 11.24 6.22
C TYR A 162 -14.87 11.46 4.93
N HIS A 163 -14.92 10.46 4.03
CA HIS A 163 -15.84 10.46 2.89
C HIS A 163 -17.29 10.59 3.36
N GLY A 164 -17.70 9.79 4.35
CA GLY A 164 -19.04 9.87 4.95
C GLY A 164 -19.35 11.27 5.52
N LEU A 165 -18.38 11.90 6.19
CA LEU A 165 -18.51 13.28 6.67
C LEU A 165 -18.66 14.28 5.52
N MET A 166 -17.84 14.17 4.46
CA MET A 166 -17.92 15.08 3.31
C MET A 166 -19.23 14.91 2.54
N ARG A 167 -19.77 13.68 2.44
CA ARG A 167 -21.11 13.42 1.88
C ARG A 167 -22.22 14.14 2.65
N ARG A 168 -22.13 14.17 3.98
CA ARG A 168 -23.08 14.94 4.81
C ARG A 168 -22.95 16.45 4.58
N ARG A 169 -21.73 16.97 4.42
CA ARG A 169 -21.51 18.39 4.09
C ARG A 169 -22.01 18.76 2.69
N LEU A 170 -21.87 17.85 1.73
CA LEU A 170 -22.41 18.02 0.38
C LEU A 170 -23.94 18.14 0.39
N ALA A 171 -24.62 17.32 1.19
CA ALA A 171 -26.08 17.34 1.28
C ALA A 171 -26.66 18.68 1.76
N VAL A 172 -25.85 19.51 2.44
CA VAL A 172 -26.24 20.85 2.92
C VAL A 172 -25.55 21.98 2.14
N GLY A 173 -24.93 21.69 1.00
CA GLY A 173 -24.28 22.70 0.14
C GLY A 173 -22.95 23.26 0.65
N LEU A 174 -22.34 22.63 1.67
CA LEU A 174 -21.07 23.08 2.28
C LEU A 174 -19.84 22.27 1.84
N GLY A 175 -20.03 21.20 1.06
CA GLY A 175 -18.97 20.29 0.66
C GLY A 175 -18.51 20.47 -0.78
N ASP A 176 -17.27 20.05 -1.08
CA ASP A 176 -16.77 19.89 -2.45
C ASP A 176 -16.89 18.42 -2.88
N PRO A 177 -17.62 18.10 -3.97
CA PRO A 177 -17.84 16.72 -4.41
C PRO A 177 -16.55 16.04 -4.85
N GLN A 178 -15.58 16.80 -5.38
CA GLN A 178 -14.28 16.25 -5.76
C GLN A 178 -13.52 15.81 -4.51
N ILE A 179 -13.49 16.61 -3.45
CA ILE A 179 -12.81 16.26 -2.20
C ILE A 179 -13.45 15.00 -1.59
N ALA A 180 -14.78 14.95 -1.51
CA ALA A 180 -15.48 13.77 -1.00
C ALA A 180 -15.09 12.50 -1.79
N ASN A 181 -15.08 12.60 -3.12
CA ASN A 181 -14.74 11.48 -3.98
C ASN A 181 -13.25 11.06 -3.85
N ARG A 182 -12.32 12.00 -3.66
CA ARG A 182 -10.91 11.67 -3.42
C ARG A 182 -10.72 10.82 -2.17
N PHE A 183 -11.42 11.15 -1.08
CA PHE A 183 -11.39 10.34 0.15
C PHE A 183 -12.01 8.95 -0.03
N LEU A 184 -13.05 8.81 -0.85
CA LEU A 184 -13.61 7.50 -1.20
C LEU A 184 -12.58 6.65 -1.95
N LEU A 185 -12.05 7.18 -3.05
CA LEU A 185 -11.09 6.46 -3.90
C LEU A 185 -9.82 6.12 -3.11
N TYR A 186 -9.29 7.06 -2.34
CA TYR A 186 -8.11 6.80 -1.51
C TYR A 186 -8.39 5.73 -0.44
N GLY A 187 -9.58 5.75 0.18
CA GLY A 187 -10.01 4.72 1.13
C GLY A 187 -10.13 3.33 0.50
N ILE A 188 -10.70 3.24 -0.71
CA ILE A 188 -10.78 1.99 -1.50
C ILE A 188 -9.37 1.51 -1.87
N GLY A 189 -8.50 2.39 -2.34
CA GLY A 189 -7.11 2.06 -2.67
C GLY A 189 -6.34 1.52 -1.46
N ALA A 190 -6.46 2.17 -0.31
CA ALA A 190 -5.84 1.69 0.94
C ALA A 190 -6.44 0.36 1.43
N ALA A 191 -7.77 0.18 1.36
CA ALA A 191 -8.42 -1.06 1.76
C ALA A 191 -7.98 -2.24 0.88
N THR A 192 -7.96 -2.04 -0.44
CA THR A 192 -7.51 -3.06 -1.40
C THR A 192 -6.02 -3.37 -1.24
N ALA A 193 -5.18 -2.37 -0.98
CA ALA A 193 -3.78 -2.58 -0.63
C ALA A 193 -3.61 -3.42 0.65
N ALA A 194 -4.40 -3.13 1.70
CA ALA A 194 -4.38 -3.93 2.92
C ALA A 194 -4.75 -5.40 2.67
N VAL A 195 -5.78 -5.65 1.86
CA VAL A 195 -6.19 -7.01 1.48
C VAL A 195 -5.06 -7.72 0.72
N LEU A 196 -4.48 -7.07 -0.30
CA LEU A 196 -3.34 -7.62 -1.06
C LEU A 196 -2.15 -7.97 -0.17
N LEU A 197 -1.80 -7.09 0.75
CA LEU A 197 -0.70 -7.33 1.70
C LEU A 197 -1.05 -8.47 2.66
N SER A 198 -2.32 -8.60 3.08
CA SER A 198 -2.76 -9.67 3.97
C SER A 198 -2.73 -11.05 3.32
N ILE A 199 -2.94 -11.15 1.99
CA ILE A 199 -2.83 -12.41 1.25
C ILE A 199 -1.44 -13.02 1.46
N ASN A 200 -0.39 -12.19 1.32
CA ASN A 200 0.99 -12.64 1.55
C ASN A 200 1.21 -13.12 2.99
N VAL A 201 0.60 -12.46 3.99
CA VAL A 201 0.70 -12.89 5.38
C VAL A 201 0.00 -14.23 5.59
N VAL A 202 -1.22 -14.40 5.07
CA VAL A 202 -2.03 -15.61 5.27
C VAL A 202 -1.42 -16.81 4.54
N GLU A 203 -1.00 -16.61 3.29
CA GLU A 203 -0.39 -17.65 2.46
C GLU A 203 0.92 -18.15 3.08
N LEU A 204 1.84 -17.23 3.41
CA LEU A 204 3.19 -17.59 3.91
C LEU A 204 3.21 -18.05 5.37
N GLN A 205 2.30 -17.57 6.24
CA GLN A 205 2.40 -17.87 7.68
C GLN A 205 1.44 -18.93 8.17
N ILE A 206 0.24 -18.96 7.60
CA ILE A 206 -0.88 -19.71 8.18
C ILE A 206 -1.12 -20.96 7.36
N MET A 207 -1.26 -20.83 6.03
CA MET A 207 -1.79 -21.91 5.22
C MET A 207 -0.75 -23.01 4.96
N GLU A 208 0.50 -22.64 4.69
CA GLU A 208 1.59 -23.61 4.49
C GLU A 208 1.79 -24.51 5.73
N ARG A 209 1.53 -23.99 6.93
CA ARG A 209 1.65 -24.75 8.19
C ARG A 209 0.46 -25.65 8.48
N LEU A 210 -0.74 -25.26 8.03
CA LEU A 210 -1.98 -25.96 8.39
C LEU A 210 -2.31 -27.10 7.43
N ASN A 211 -2.11 -26.93 6.13
CA ASN A 211 -2.41 -28.00 5.17
C ASN A 211 -1.68 -27.80 3.81
N PRO A 212 -0.56 -28.50 3.57
CA PRO A 212 0.16 -28.43 2.29
C PRO A 212 -0.68 -28.82 1.07
N GLY A 213 -1.78 -29.56 1.26
CA GLY A 213 -2.66 -29.99 0.16
C GLY A 213 -3.62 -28.92 -0.36
N TRP A 214 -3.73 -27.76 0.31
CA TRP A 214 -4.64 -26.67 -0.12
C TRP A 214 -3.98 -25.66 -1.06
N ASN A 215 -2.70 -25.89 -1.39
CA ASN A 215 -1.85 -24.91 -2.05
C ASN A 215 -2.37 -24.49 -3.44
N ASP A 216 -2.90 -25.41 -4.25
CA ASP A 216 -3.29 -25.08 -5.62
C ASP A 216 -4.54 -24.19 -5.69
N GLY A 217 -5.57 -24.51 -4.90
CA GLY A 217 -6.81 -23.73 -4.86
C GLY A 217 -6.59 -22.34 -4.27
N LEU A 218 -5.83 -22.25 -3.17
CA LEU A 218 -5.49 -20.98 -2.55
C LEU A 218 -4.60 -20.13 -3.46
N ARG A 219 -3.62 -20.72 -4.14
CA ARG A 219 -2.79 -20.02 -5.12
C ARG A 219 -3.62 -19.42 -6.24
N VAL A 220 -4.61 -20.15 -6.77
CA VAL A 220 -5.54 -19.62 -7.78
C VAL A 220 -6.29 -18.39 -7.24
N VAL A 221 -6.81 -18.46 -6.01
CA VAL A 221 -7.52 -17.34 -5.37
C VAL A 221 -6.59 -16.16 -5.11
N SER A 222 -5.37 -16.39 -4.62
CA SER A 222 -4.33 -15.37 -4.41
C SER A 222 -4.00 -14.65 -5.72
N LEU A 223 -3.68 -15.39 -6.79
CA LEU A 223 -3.35 -14.82 -8.10
C LEU A 223 -4.51 -14.02 -8.70
N ALA A 224 -5.73 -14.56 -8.66
CA ALA A 224 -6.91 -13.86 -9.14
C ALA A 224 -7.18 -12.58 -8.34
N SER A 225 -7.02 -12.63 -7.02
CA SER A 225 -7.15 -11.46 -6.13
C SER A 225 -6.07 -10.42 -6.42
N MET A 226 -4.82 -10.84 -6.63
CA MET A 226 -3.72 -9.94 -7.01
C MET A 226 -3.99 -9.21 -8.33
N ALA A 227 -4.49 -9.93 -9.33
CA ALA A 227 -4.84 -9.36 -10.63
C ALA A 227 -5.92 -8.27 -10.48
N VAL A 228 -7.04 -8.59 -9.82
CA VAL A 228 -8.20 -7.69 -9.71
C VAL A 228 -7.90 -6.54 -8.76
N LEU A 229 -7.45 -6.83 -7.54
CA LEU A 229 -7.24 -5.80 -6.51
C LEU A 229 -6.06 -4.90 -6.86
N GLY A 230 -5.03 -5.40 -7.55
CA GLY A 230 -3.92 -4.59 -8.05
C GLY A 230 -4.41 -3.51 -9.03
N LEU A 231 -5.27 -3.89 -9.98
CA LEU A 231 -5.90 -2.95 -10.91
C LEU A 231 -6.82 -1.95 -10.21
N VAL A 232 -7.62 -2.41 -9.24
CA VAL A 232 -8.49 -1.53 -8.45
C VAL A 232 -7.65 -0.51 -7.66
N CYS A 233 -6.58 -0.97 -7.00
CA CYS A 233 -5.69 -0.09 -6.24
C CYS A 233 -5.01 0.94 -7.15
N ALA A 234 -4.51 0.50 -8.31
CA ALA A 234 -3.90 1.37 -9.31
C ALA A 234 -4.85 2.47 -9.79
N ALA A 235 -6.08 2.09 -10.18
CA ALA A 235 -7.09 3.03 -10.64
C ALA A 235 -7.52 3.98 -9.52
N ALA A 236 -7.72 3.46 -8.31
CA ALA A 236 -8.14 4.23 -7.14
C ALA A 236 -7.11 5.31 -6.77
N TYR A 237 -5.83 4.96 -6.66
CA TYR A 237 -4.78 5.94 -6.38
C TYR A 237 -4.60 6.94 -7.52
N LEU A 238 -4.57 6.48 -8.77
CA LEU A 238 -4.43 7.39 -9.90
C LEU A 238 -5.58 8.40 -9.95
N PHE A 239 -6.83 7.96 -9.75
CA PHE A 239 -8.00 8.85 -9.83
C PHE A 239 -8.19 9.69 -8.56
N ALA A 240 -7.73 9.23 -7.40
CA ALA A 240 -7.75 10.02 -6.17
C ALA A 240 -6.85 11.27 -6.29
N PHE A 241 -5.68 11.14 -6.90
CA PHE A 241 -4.70 12.24 -6.97
C PHE A 241 -4.68 12.97 -8.32
N PHE A 242 -4.92 12.27 -9.42
CA PHE A 242 -4.89 12.80 -10.79
C PHE A 242 -6.15 12.38 -11.56
N PRO A 243 -7.35 12.80 -11.13
CA PRO A 243 -8.59 12.45 -11.82
C PRO A 243 -8.56 12.96 -13.28
N PRO A 244 -8.84 12.11 -14.28
CA PRO A 244 -9.00 12.56 -15.65
C PRO A 244 -10.09 13.64 -15.77
N ARG A 245 -9.93 14.59 -16.71
CA ARG A 245 -10.91 15.70 -16.89
C ARG A 245 -12.34 15.22 -17.13
N TRP A 246 -12.52 14.10 -17.83
CA TRP A 246 -13.85 13.51 -18.05
C TRP A 246 -14.48 13.01 -16.74
N TYR A 247 -13.65 12.46 -15.83
CA TYR A 247 -14.09 11.95 -14.55
C TYR A 247 -14.43 13.09 -13.59
N ALA A 248 -13.56 14.11 -13.50
CA ALA A 248 -13.78 15.29 -12.69
C ALA A 248 -15.06 16.04 -13.08
N ARG A 249 -15.35 16.18 -14.39
CA ARG A 249 -16.59 16.82 -14.88
C ARG A 249 -17.86 16.10 -14.40
N ARG A 250 -17.86 14.76 -14.33
CA ARG A 250 -19.00 13.98 -13.85
C ARG A 250 -19.25 14.12 -12.35
N LEU A 251 -18.26 14.58 -11.58
CA LEU A 251 -18.43 14.80 -10.13
C LEU A 251 -19.05 16.15 -9.80
N VAL A 252 -18.95 17.13 -10.72
CA VAL A 252 -19.45 18.50 -10.53
C VAL A 252 -20.87 18.66 -11.11
N ALA A 253 -21.26 17.85 -12.09
CA ALA A 253 -22.62 17.85 -12.63
C ALA A 253 -23.49 16.88 -11.82
N PRO A 254 -24.45 17.38 -11.01
CA PRO A 254 -25.60 18.10 -11.56
C PRO A 254 -26.06 19.29 -10.69
N ASP A 255 -25.84 20.52 -11.16
CA ASP A 255 -26.48 21.72 -10.58
C ASP A 255 -27.69 22.15 -11.43
N ALA A 256 -28.86 21.91 -10.85
CA ALA A 256 -29.92 22.89 -10.64
C ALA A 256 -30.49 23.70 -11.83
N SER A 257 -30.22 23.36 -13.09
CA SER A 257 -30.90 23.98 -14.23
C SER A 257 -32.28 23.39 -14.57
N GLU A 258 -32.80 22.47 -13.74
CA GLU A 258 -34.12 21.81 -13.92
C GLU A 258 -35.05 21.97 -12.70
N ALA A 259 -34.86 22.98 -11.86
CA ALA A 259 -35.80 23.33 -10.78
C ALA A 259 -36.38 24.72 -10.97
#